data_AF-A0A961KG53-F1
#
_entry.id   AF-A0A961KG53-F1
#
_cell.length_a   1.000
_cell.length_b   1.000
_cell.length_c   1.000
_cell.angle_alpha   90.00
_cell.angle_beta   90.00
_cell.angle_gamma   90.00
#
_symmetry.space_group_name_H-M   'P 1'
#
loop_
_entity.id
_entity.type
_entity.pdbx_description
1 polymer ?
#
loop_
_entity_poly.entity_id
_entity_poly.type
_entity_poly.pdbx_seq_one_letter_code
_entity_poly.pdbx_strand_id
1 'polypeptide(L)'
;SINLARLVSAPFEQGAGIDTAALDDLVRTAVRMMDNVVDASRFPLPQQAEEARLKRRIGLGVTGLADALLMMGLRYGSDAAVEQTRAWMRAIARAAYLASVDLAAEKGAFALFDAEKYLASGTMQAMDADVREAVRAHGIRNALLTSIAPTGTISLYAGNVSSGIEPVFAYGYTRKVLQPDGSRTEEEVVDYAVALWRERHGDAPLPDYFVSAQTLAPLDHVRMQAAAQDWVDSSISKTINCPEDISFEAFKEVYMAAWDLGCKGCTTYRPNPVTGSVLTVSETSEAAPQADSGAEVIYLSEPLDRPEALEGQTYKVKWPVSEHAIYITVNDIVVGGRRRPFEVFINSKNME
;
A
#
# COMPACT_ATOMS: atom_id res chain seq x y z
N SER A 1 3.50 -7.24 -7.50
CA SER A 1 2.67 -6.19 -8.11
C SER A 1 2.95 -6.09 -9.59
N ILE A 2 1.96 -5.68 -10.37
CA ILE A 2 2.10 -5.36 -11.80
C ILE A 2 2.65 -3.95 -11.94
N ASN A 3 3.78 -3.77 -12.64
CA ASN A 3 4.33 -2.45 -12.93
C ASN A 3 3.65 -1.87 -14.18
N LEU A 4 2.73 -0.93 -13.98
CA LEU A 4 1.95 -0.34 -15.09
C LEU A 4 2.80 0.55 -15.99
N ALA A 5 3.80 1.24 -15.44
CA ALA A 5 4.68 2.13 -16.20
C ALA A 5 5.41 1.41 -17.34
N ARG A 6 5.77 0.14 -17.13
CA ARG A 6 6.47 -0.70 -18.12
C ARG A 6 5.57 -1.22 -19.24
N LEU A 7 4.26 -1.07 -19.12
CA LEU A 7 3.28 -1.50 -20.11
C LEU A 7 2.80 -0.37 -21.00
N VAL A 8 3.21 0.87 -20.72
CA VAL A 8 2.85 2.03 -21.55
C VAL A 8 3.66 2.02 -22.84
N SER A 9 2.96 1.92 -23.97
CA SER A 9 3.49 2.15 -25.31
C SER A 9 3.47 3.65 -25.64
N ALA A 10 4.41 4.10 -26.47
CA ALA A 10 4.54 5.49 -26.93
C ALA A 10 4.40 6.56 -25.81
N PRO A 11 5.19 6.47 -24.72
CA PRO A 11 5.03 7.36 -23.58
C PRO A 11 5.27 8.82 -23.97
N PHE A 12 4.40 9.70 -23.48
CA PHE A 12 4.33 11.15 -23.75
C PHE A 12 3.91 11.53 -25.17
N GLU A 13 3.41 10.59 -25.97
CA GLU A 13 2.97 10.84 -27.35
C GLU A 13 1.45 10.72 -27.50
N GLN A 14 0.92 11.32 -28.56
CA GLN A 14 -0.49 11.16 -28.93
C GLN A 14 -0.73 9.72 -29.38
N GLY A 15 -1.43 8.93 -28.55
CA GLY A 15 -1.61 7.49 -28.77
C GLY A 15 -0.90 6.61 -27.74
N ALA A 16 -0.30 7.21 -26.70
CA ALA A 16 0.15 6.46 -25.52
C ALA A 16 -0.98 5.55 -25.02
N GLY A 17 -0.64 4.34 -24.60
CA GLY A 17 -1.62 3.35 -24.13
C GLY A 17 -0.97 2.13 -23.50
N ILE A 18 -1.71 1.44 -22.61
CA ILE A 18 -1.28 0.16 -22.07
C ILE A 18 -1.61 -0.96 -23.05
N ASP A 19 -0.63 -1.83 -23.33
CA ASP A 19 -0.87 -3.09 -24.04
C ASP A 19 -1.72 -4.03 -23.16
N THR A 20 -3.01 -4.15 -23.50
CA THR A 20 -3.96 -4.95 -22.73
C THR A 20 -3.70 -6.45 -22.82
N ALA A 21 -3.12 -6.93 -23.92
CA ALA A 21 -2.79 -8.35 -24.07
C ALA A 21 -1.57 -8.70 -23.22
N ALA A 22 -0.54 -7.85 -23.22
CA ALA A 22 0.61 -8.00 -22.34
C ALA A 22 0.21 -7.88 -20.86
N LEU A 23 -0.72 -6.98 -20.53
CA LEU A 23 -1.27 -6.87 -19.18
C LEU A 23 -1.97 -8.17 -18.73
N ASP A 24 -2.85 -8.73 -19.57
CA ASP A 24 -3.56 -9.98 -19.27
C ASP A 24 -2.60 -11.15 -19.05
N ASP A 25 -1.63 -11.35 -19.94
CA ASP A 25 -0.64 -12.42 -19.83
C ASP A 25 0.23 -12.28 -18.56
N LEU A 26 0.66 -11.06 -18.25
CA LEU A 26 1.44 -10.78 -17.05
C LEU A 26 0.63 -11.03 -15.77
N VAL A 27 -0.64 -10.62 -15.74
CA VAL A 27 -1.54 -10.88 -14.60
C VAL A 27 -1.77 -12.38 -14.41
N ARG A 28 -2.04 -13.12 -15.49
CA ARG A 28 -2.23 -14.58 -15.43
C ARG A 28 -1.00 -15.29 -14.89
N THR A 29 0.17 -14.90 -15.37
CA THR A 29 1.46 -15.41 -14.88
C THR A 29 1.65 -15.09 -13.40
N ALA A 30 1.38 -13.85 -12.98
CA ALA A 30 1.50 -13.44 -11.60
C ALA A 30 0.55 -14.22 -10.67
N VAL A 31 -0.71 -14.42 -11.06
CA VAL A 31 -1.69 -15.20 -10.27
C VAL A 31 -1.22 -16.65 -10.08
N ARG A 32 -0.77 -17.32 -11.15
CA ARG A 32 -0.22 -18.69 -11.03
C ARG A 32 1.01 -18.73 -10.14
N MET A 33 1.92 -17.76 -10.25
CA MET A 33 3.09 -17.67 -9.38
C MET A 33 2.68 -17.52 -7.91
N MET A 34 1.72 -16.63 -7.61
CA MET A 34 1.22 -16.42 -6.24
C MET A 34 0.45 -17.63 -5.70
N ASP A 35 -0.34 -18.33 -6.52
CA ASP A 35 -0.99 -19.59 -6.13
C ASP A 35 0.05 -20.67 -5.75
N ASN A 36 1.13 -20.78 -6.51
CA ASN A 36 2.21 -21.73 -6.21
C ASN A 36 2.95 -21.37 -4.90
N VAL A 37 3.08 -20.08 -4.58
CA VAL A 37 3.68 -19.62 -3.31
C VAL A 37 2.89 -20.13 -2.11
N VAL A 38 1.56 -20.27 -2.19
CA VAL A 38 0.73 -20.84 -1.10
C VAL A 38 1.20 -22.25 -0.73
N ASP A 39 1.53 -23.07 -1.73
CA ASP A 39 1.98 -24.46 -1.53
C ASP A 39 3.45 -24.54 -1.12
N ALA A 40 4.29 -23.63 -1.61
CA ALA A 40 5.72 -23.59 -1.29
C ALA A 40 6.03 -22.97 0.08
N SER A 41 5.08 -22.23 0.66
CA SER A 41 5.26 -21.49 1.91
C SER A 41 5.43 -22.42 3.11
N ARG A 42 6.38 -22.07 3.98
CA ARG A 42 6.58 -22.73 5.28
C ARG A 42 5.98 -21.87 6.37
N PHE A 43 4.87 -22.33 6.94
CA PHE A 43 4.17 -21.60 8.00
C PHE A 43 4.73 -21.97 9.38
N PRO A 44 4.97 -20.99 10.28
CA PRO A 44 5.47 -21.26 11.62
C PRO A 44 4.44 -21.94 12.52
N LEU A 45 3.14 -21.74 12.25
CA LEU A 45 2.03 -22.30 13.02
C LEU A 45 1.13 -23.18 12.13
N PRO A 46 0.72 -24.38 12.60
CA PRO A 46 -0.20 -25.25 11.85
C PRO A 46 -1.51 -24.57 11.45
N GLN A 47 -2.04 -23.69 12.30
CA GLN A 47 -3.28 -22.95 12.05
C GLN A 47 -3.15 -21.99 10.86
N GLN A 48 -1.97 -21.38 10.67
CA GLN A 48 -1.70 -20.52 9.52
C GLN A 48 -1.61 -21.35 8.22
N ALA A 49 -0.97 -22.52 8.28
CA ALA A 49 -0.91 -23.44 7.15
C ALA A 49 -2.31 -23.92 6.74
N GLU A 50 -3.14 -24.25 7.72
CA GLU A 50 -4.52 -24.67 7.49
C GLU A 50 -5.34 -23.54 6.84
N GLU A 51 -5.26 -22.32 7.38
CA GLU A 51 -5.93 -21.14 6.82
C GLU A 51 -5.51 -20.84 5.37
N ALA A 52 -4.21 -20.87 5.10
CA ALA A 52 -3.67 -20.66 3.76
C ALA A 52 -4.14 -21.76 2.78
N ARG A 53 -4.14 -23.02 3.19
CA ARG A 53 -4.61 -24.15 2.37
C ARG A 53 -6.12 -24.07 2.10
N LEU A 54 -6.92 -23.72 3.11
CA LEU A 54 -8.38 -23.70 3.02
C LEU A 54 -8.89 -22.57 2.13
N LYS A 55 -8.28 -21.38 2.22
CA LYS A 55 -8.78 -20.16 1.55
C LYS A 55 -7.94 -19.73 0.34
N ARG A 56 -6.66 -20.12 0.27
CA ARG A 56 -5.72 -19.79 -0.81
C ARG A 56 -5.75 -18.29 -1.20
N ARG A 57 -5.80 -17.41 -0.20
CA ARG A 57 -5.87 -15.95 -0.42
C ARG A 57 -4.54 -15.47 -0.99
N ILE A 58 -4.61 -14.67 -2.05
CA ILE A 58 -3.49 -13.95 -2.62
C ILE A 58 -3.85 -12.46 -2.72
N GLY A 59 -2.86 -11.61 -3.02
CA GLY A 59 -3.06 -10.16 -3.08
C GLY A 59 -2.23 -9.54 -4.20
N LEU A 60 -2.68 -9.71 -5.43
CA LEU A 60 -2.08 -9.04 -6.58
C LEU A 60 -2.46 -7.56 -6.56
N GLY A 61 -1.45 -6.69 -6.54
CA GLY A 61 -1.61 -5.25 -6.68
C GLY A 61 -0.84 -4.68 -7.85
N VAL A 62 -0.80 -3.36 -7.92
CA VAL A 62 -0.04 -2.60 -8.93
C VAL A 62 1.11 -1.81 -8.29
N THR A 63 1.98 -1.29 -9.13
CA THR A 63 2.99 -0.26 -8.82
C THR A 63 3.19 0.57 -10.11
N GLY A 64 3.75 1.77 -10.02
CA GLY A 64 3.94 2.64 -11.17
C GLY A 64 2.64 3.20 -11.78
N LEU A 65 1.55 3.28 -11.01
CA LEU A 65 0.28 3.85 -11.51
C LEU A 65 0.45 5.32 -11.89
N ALA A 66 1.07 6.12 -11.03
CA ALA A 66 1.23 7.55 -11.30
C ALA A 66 2.13 7.78 -12.51
N ASP A 67 3.25 7.04 -12.61
CA ASP A 67 4.14 7.07 -13.77
C ASP A 67 3.40 6.75 -15.06
N ALA A 68 2.58 5.69 -15.06
CA ALA A 68 1.79 5.33 -16.22
C ALA A 68 0.82 6.45 -16.62
N LEU A 69 0.15 7.09 -15.65
CA LEU A 69 -0.72 8.24 -15.91
C LEU A 69 0.06 9.44 -16.49
N LEU A 70 1.24 9.73 -15.95
CA LEU A 70 2.12 10.80 -16.47
C LEU A 70 2.56 10.52 -17.91
N MET A 71 2.93 9.28 -18.21
CA MET A 71 3.26 8.85 -19.58
C MET A 71 2.08 8.95 -20.54
N MET A 72 0.86 8.88 -20.04
CA MET A 72 -0.38 9.08 -20.80
C MET A 72 -0.81 10.56 -20.89
N GLY A 73 -0.08 11.48 -20.26
CA GLY A 73 -0.45 12.90 -20.19
C GLY A 73 -1.63 13.19 -19.25
N LEU A 74 -1.91 12.32 -18.29
CA LEU A 74 -3.05 12.41 -17.38
C LEU A 74 -2.62 12.90 -15.99
N ARG A 75 -3.20 14.03 -15.55
CA ARG A 75 -2.98 14.54 -14.18
C ARG A 75 -3.65 13.61 -13.18
N TYR A 76 -2.90 13.09 -12.22
CA TYR A 76 -3.41 12.27 -11.13
C TYR A 76 -4.58 12.98 -10.41
N GLY A 77 -5.68 12.26 -10.15
CA GLY A 77 -6.89 12.83 -9.53
C GLY A 77 -7.86 13.56 -10.46
N SER A 78 -7.48 13.83 -11.71
CA SER A 78 -8.43 14.32 -12.72
C SER A 78 -9.46 13.26 -13.10
N ASP A 79 -10.63 13.67 -13.60
CA ASP A 79 -11.70 12.75 -14.02
C ASP A 79 -11.20 11.73 -15.06
N ALA A 80 -10.34 12.16 -16.01
CA ALA A 80 -9.73 11.27 -16.99
C ALA A 80 -8.78 10.24 -16.34
N ALA A 81 -7.97 10.64 -15.36
CA ALA A 81 -7.10 9.72 -14.62
C ALA A 81 -7.89 8.73 -13.75
N VAL A 82 -9.00 9.19 -13.14
CA VAL A 82 -9.93 8.36 -12.37
C VAL A 82 -10.54 7.27 -13.25
N GLU A 83 -11.08 7.64 -14.41
CA GLU A 83 -11.67 6.68 -15.35
C GLU A 83 -10.63 5.72 -15.93
N GLN A 84 -9.43 6.24 -16.23
CA GLN A 84 -8.34 5.39 -16.72
C GLN A 84 -7.87 4.38 -15.66
N THR A 85 -7.78 4.80 -14.40
CA THR A 85 -7.45 3.92 -13.27
C THR A 85 -8.52 2.85 -13.09
N ARG A 86 -9.80 3.23 -13.12
CA ARG A 86 -10.93 2.30 -13.06
C ARG A 86 -10.85 1.25 -14.18
N ALA A 87 -10.54 1.67 -15.40
CA ALA A 87 -10.41 0.79 -16.55
C ALA A 87 -9.26 -0.21 -16.39
N TRP A 88 -8.08 0.25 -15.99
CA TRP A 88 -6.91 -0.63 -15.77
C TRP A 88 -7.12 -1.60 -14.61
N MET A 89 -7.67 -1.12 -13.49
CA MET A 89 -7.94 -1.97 -12.32
C MET A 89 -9.01 -3.02 -12.64
N ARG A 90 -10.04 -2.68 -13.42
CA ARG A 90 -11.01 -3.66 -13.95
C ARG A 90 -10.34 -4.73 -14.81
N ALA A 91 -9.48 -4.33 -15.74
CA ALA A 91 -8.78 -5.28 -16.62
C ALA A 91 -7.94 -6.27 -15.80
N ILE A 92 -7.22 -5.79 -14.79
CA ILE A 92 -6.43 -6.63 -13.87
C ILE A 92 -7.33 -7.56 -13.07
N ALA A 93 -8.43 -7.06 -12.50
CA ALA A 93 -9.35 -7.89 -11.73
C ALA A 93 -9.96 -9.00 -12.60
N ARG A 94 -10.44 -8.68 -13.81
CA ARG A 94 -10.96 -9.67 -14.76
C ARG A 94 -9.92 -10.74 -15.08
N ALA A 95 -8.71 -10.33 -15.48
CA ALA A 95 -7.63 -11.24 -15.82
C ALA A 95 -7.24 -12.13 -14.63
N ALA A 96 -7.19 -11.57 -13.42
CA ALA A 96 -6.84 -12.32 -12.22
C ALA A 96 -7.90 -13.37 -11.87
N TYR A 97 -9.19 -13.02 -11.93
CA TYR A 97 -10.28 -13.95 -11.66
C TYR A 97 -10.35 -15.05 -12.71
N LEU A 98 -10.22 -14.73 -14.00
CA LEU A 98 -10.18 -15.73 -15.07
C LEU A 98 -8.96 -16.66 -14.94
N ALA A 99 -7.79 -16.14 -14.59
CA ALA A 99 -6.61 -16.97 -14.30
C ALA A 99 -6.87 -17.96 -13.15
N SER A 100 -7.57 -17.52 -12.12
CA SER A 100 -7.93 -18.37 -10.98
C SER A 100 -9.01 -19.40 -11.31
N VAL A 101 -9.90 -19.08 -12.23
CA VAL A 101 -10.85 -20.05 -12.81
C VAL A 101 -10.09 -21.12 -13.58
N ASP A 102 -9.13 -20.74 -14.43
CA ASP A 102 -8.30 -21.70 -15.17
C ASP A 102 -7.51 -22.62 -14.22
N LEU A 103 -6.95 -22.06 -13.14
CA LEU A 103 -6.29 -22.84 -12.10
C LEU A 103 -7.26 -23.74 -11.32
N ALA A 104 -8.54 -23.36 -11.18
CA ALA A 104 -9.55 -24.21 -10.56
C ALA A 104 -9.90 -25.39 -11.47
N ALA A 105 -10.00 -25.17 -12.77
CA ALA A 105 -10.20 -26.24 -13.75
C ALA A 105 -9.01 -27.22 -13.77
N GLU A 106 -7.78 -26.73 -13.61
CA GLU A 106 -6.56 -27.55 -13.56
C GLU A 106 -6.36 -28.27 -12.22
N LYS A 107 -6.49 -27.56 -11.09
CA LYS A 107 -6.03 -27.99 -9.77
C LYS A 107 -7.15 -28.15 -8.73
N GLY A 108 -8.40 -27.85 -9.11
CA GLY A 108 -9.56 -27.77 -8.22
C GLY A 108 -9.72 -26.38 -7.56
N ALA A 109 -10.96 -26.04 -7.19
CA ALA A 109 -11.28 -24.82 -6.44
C ALA A 109 -10.65 -24.80 -5.02
N PHE A 110 -10.64 -23.65 -4.35
CA PHE A 110 -10.25 -23.60 -2.93
C PHE A 110 -11.24 -24.41 -2.07
N ALA A 111 -10.75 -24.97 -0.95
CA ALA A 111 -11.48 -26.00 -0.20
C ALA A 111 -12.82 -25.53 0.38
N LEU A 112 -12.94 -24.24 0.72
CA LEU A 112 -14.16 -23.64 1.28
C LEU A 112 -15.07 -22.99 0.23
N PHE A 113 -14.84 -23.27 -1.06
CA PHE A 113 -15.63 -22.67 -2.13
C PHE A 113 -17.08 -23.17 -2.10
N ASP A 114 -18.01 -22.21 -2.07
CA ASP A 114 -19.45 -22.40 -2.20
C ASP A 114 -19.90 -21.46 -3.31
N ALA A 115 -20.30 -22.01 -4.45
CA ALA A 115 -20.56 -21.22 -5.65
C ALA A 115 -21.68 -20.20 -5.45
N GLU A 116 -22.76 -20.58 -4.76
CA GLU A 116 -23.90 -19.69 -4.53
C GLU A 116 -23.51 -18.53 -3.62
N LYS A 117 -22.86 -18.82 -2.48
CA LYS A 117 -22.41 -17.78 -1.55
C LYS A 117 -21.35 -16.87 -2.15
N TYR A 118 -20.42 -17.45 -2.92
CA TYR A 118 -19.34 -16.69 -3.55
C TYR A 118 -19.89 -15.74 -4.62
N LEU A 119 -20.78 -16.22 -5.50
CA LEU A 119 -21.40 -15.41 -6.55
C LEU A 119 -22.41 -14.37 -6.02
N ALA A 120 -22.90 -14.57 -4.79
CA ALA A 120 -23.73 -13.60 -4.08
C ALA A 120 -22.92 -12.51 -3.33
N SER A 121 -21.59 -12.60 -3.29
CA SER A 121 -20.75 -11.57 -2.66
C SER A 121 -20.80 -10.25 -3.42
N GLY A 122 -20.63 -9.12 -2.71
CA GLY A 122 -20.69 -7.78 -3.31
C GLY A 122 -19.69 -7.59 -4.48
N THR A 123 -18.45 -8.06 -4.31
CA THR A 123 -17.44 -8.04 -5.38
C THR A 123 -17.90 -8.82 -6.62
N MET A 124 -18.44 -10.04 -6.44
CA MET A 124 -18.87 -10.86 -7.58
C MET A 124 -20.17 -10.37 -8.21
N GLN A 125 -21.02 -9.65 -7.48
CA GLN A 125 -22.20 -9.01 -8.05
C GLN A 125 -21.84 -7.86 -9.01
N ALA A 126 -20.77 -7.11 -8.69
CA ALA A 126 -20.24 -6.05 -9.55
C ALA A 126 -19.34 -6.58 -10.69
N MET A 127 -18.84 -7.81 -10.57
CA MET A 127 -18.00 -8.44 -11.58
C MET A 127 -18.77 -8.71 -12.89
N ASP A 128 -18.04 -8.71 -13.99
CA ASP A 128 -18.60 -8.94 -15.31
C ASP A 128 -19.22 -10.34 -15.46
N ALA A 129 -20.31 -10.41 -16.24
CA ALA A 129 -21.13 -11.60 -16.37
C ALA A 129 -20.34 -12.82 -16.87
N ASP A 130 -19.44 -12.63 -17.83
CA ASP A 130 -18.61 -13.71 -18.38
C ASP A 130 -17.69 -14.34 -17.32
N VAL A 131 -17.09 -13.51 -16.45
CA VAL A 131 -16.26 -13.97 -15.33
C VAL A 131 -17.11 -14.72 -14.30
N ARG A 132 -18.31 -14.21 -13.98
CA ARG A 132 -19.24 -14.88 -13.05
C ARG A 132 -19.68 -16.24 -13.57
N GLU A 133 -19.97 -16.35 -14.86
CA GLU A 133 -20.32 -17.63 -15.49
C GLU A 133 -19.15 -18.61 -15.50
N ALA A 134 -17.92 -18.13 -15.75
CA ALA A 134 -16.73 -18.97 -15.68
C ALA A 134 -16.50 -19.53 -14.26
N VAL A 135 -16.65 -18.68 -13.23
CA VAL A 135 -16.59 -19.12 -11.81
C VAL A 135 -17.69 -20.12 -11.48
N ARG A 136 -18.90 -19.95 -12.00
CA ARG A 136 -19.99 -20.91 -11.80
C ARG A 136 -19.69 -22.27 -12.45
N ALA A 137 -19.14 -22.25 -13.66
CA ALA A 137 -18.88 -23.46 -14.44
C ALA A 137 -17.69 -24.29 -13.93
N HIS A 138 -16.61 -23.62 -13.49
CA HIS A 138 -15.34 -24.27 -13.19
C HIS A 138 -14.85 -24.08 -11.75
N GLY A 139 -15.55 -23.27 -10.96
CA GLY A 139 -15.11 -22.84 -9.64
C GLY A 139 -14.00 -21.78 -9.71
N ILE A 140 -13.40 -21.49 -8.55
CA ILE A 140 -12.28 -20.54 -8.45
C ILE A 140 -11.22 -21.06 -7.49
N ARG A 141 -9.93 -20.88 -7.84
CA ARG A 141 -8.80 -21.44 -7.10
C ARG A 141 -8.49 -20.66 -5.83
N ASN A 142 -8.76 -19.36 -5.81
CA ASN A 142 -8.36 -18.45 -4.74
C ASN A 142 -9.59 -17.71 -4.19
N ALA A 143 -9.73 -17.60 -2.86
CA ALA A 143 -10.88 -16.92 -2.27
C ALA A 143 -10.85 -15.39 -2.47
N LEU A 144 -9.64 -14.80 -2.47
CA LEU A 144 -9.37 -13.38 -2.72
C LEU A 144 -8.12 -13.27 -3.58
N LEU A 145 -8.09 -12.28 -4.47
CA LEU A 145 -7.09 -12.16 -5.52
C LEU A 145 -6.38 -10.83 -5.57
N THR A 146 -7.04 -9.74 -5.19
CA THR A 146 -6.56 -8.39 -5.48
C THR A 146 -6.43 -7.57 -4.19
N SER A 147 -5.27 -6.96 -4.01
CA SER A 147 -4.97 -6.10 -2.86
C SER A 147 -3.86 -5.13 -3.23
N ILE A 148 -3.96 -3.88 -2.79
CA ILE A 148 -2.87 -2.92 -2.96
C ILE A 148 -2.09 -2.80 -1.66
N ALA A 149 -0.88 -3.34 -1.63
CA ALA A 149 0.06 -3.18 -0.54
C ALA A 149 0.99 -1.96 -0.77
N PRO A 150 1.63 -1.42 0.27
CA PRO A 150 2.77 -0.53 0.09
C PRO A 150 3.85 -1.25 -0.74
N THR A 151 4.41 -0.57 -1.74
CA THR A 151 5.45 -1.14 -2.60
C THR A 151 6.78 -0.44 -2.47
N GLY A 152 7.03 0.31 -1.39
CA GLY A 152 8.20 1.19 -1.24
C GLY A 152 9.52 0.58 -1.73
N THR A 153 9.91 -0.59 -1.20
CA THR A 153 11.17 -1.26 -1.61
C THR A 153 11.13 -1.82 -3.02
N ILE A 154 10.02 -2.46 -3.43
CA ILE A 154 9.94 -3.11 -4.74
C ILE A 154 9.74 -2.11 -5.87
N SER A 155 9.17 -0.93 -5.61
CA SER A 155 8.99 0.14 -6.60
C SER A 155 10.31 0.85 -6.88
N LEU A 156 11.16 1.02 -5.86
CA LEU A 156 12.57 1.41 -6.00
C LEU A 156 13.32 0.42 -6.90
N TYR A 157 13.24 -0.88 -6.60
CA TYR A 157 13.88 -1.92 -7.42
C TYR A 157 13.35 -1.97 -8.86
N ALA A 158 12.06 -1.65 -9.05
CA ALA A 158 11.41 -1.62 -10.36
C ALA A 158 11.70 -0.35 -11.18
N GLY A 159 12.79 0.36 -10.88
CA GLY A 159 13.23 1.57 -11.60
C GLY A 159 12.83 2.88 -10.93
N ASN A 160 12.57 2.86 -9.61
CA ASN A 160 12.04 4.00 -8.85
C ASN A 160 10.74 4.57 -9.43
N VAL A 161 9.76 3.68 -9.60
CA VAL A 161 8.38 4.06 -9.95
C VAL A 161 7.58 4.42 -8.69
N SER A 162 6.47 5.12 -8.88
CA SER A 162 5.47 5.39 -7.84
C SER A 162 5.00 4.11 -7.14
N SER A 163 4.77 4.20 -5.82
CA SER A 163 4.47 3.03 -5.01
C SER A 163 2.98 2.71 -5.02
N GLY A 164 2.60 1.50 -5.44
CA GLY A 164 1.21 1.05 -5.37
C GLY A 164 0.34 1.87 -6.30
N ILE A 165 -0.68 2.49 -5.71
CA ILE A 165 -1.51 3.49 -6.39
C ILE A 165 -1.16 4.92 -5.94
N GLU A 166 -0.10 5.13 -5.16
CA GLU A 166 0.30 6.47 -4.71
C GLU A 166 0.69 7.36 -5.90
N PRO A 167 0.49 8.70 -5.81
CA PRO A 167 1.11 9.63 -6.75
C PRO A 167 2.63 9.62 -6.60
N VAL A 168 3.34 10.21 -7.58
CA VAL A 168 4.77 10.46 -7.45
C VAL A 168 5.01 11.33 -6.22
N PHE A 169 5.87 10.88 -5.30
CA PHE A 169 6.12 11.64 -4.08
C PHE A 169 7.02 12.85 -4.34
N ALA A 170 8.13 12.61 -5.03
CA ALA A 170 9.11 13.61 -5.44
C ALA A 170 9.74 13.19 -6.77
N TYR A 171 10.10 14.16 -7.60
CA TYR A 171 10.69 13.90 -8.93
C TYR A 171 12.14 13.45 -8.85
N GLY A 172 12.85 13.88 -7.82
CA GLY A 172 14.20 13.43 -7.50
C GLY A 172 14.51 13.67 -6.03
N TYR A 173 15.31 12.81 -5.43
CA TYR A 173 15.83 12.99 -4.08
C TYR A 173 17.12 12.20 -3.86
N THR A 174 17.96 12.68 -2.96
CA THR A 174 19.22 12.01 -2.60
C THR A 174 18.98 10.97 -1.52
N ARG A 175 19.36 9.72 -1.78
CA ARG A 175 19.36 8.65 -0.78
C ARG A 175 20.76 8.42 -0.22
N LYS A 176 20.83 8.30 1.10
CA LYS A 176 22.02 7.82 1.81
C LYS A 176 22.00 6.29 1.87
N VAL A 177 22.94 5.65 1.21
CA VAL A 177 23.12 4.19 1.23
C VAL A 177 24.21 3.85 2.23
N LEU A 178 23.86 3.07 3.25
CA LEU A 178 24.84 2.55 4.22
C LEU A 178 25.65 1.45 3.54
N GLN A 179 26.95 1.65 3.48
CA GLN A 179 27.91 0.68 2.95
C GLN A 179 28.26 -0.35 4.02
N PRO A 180 28.74 -1.56 3.63
CA PRO A 180 29.13 -2.60 4.58
C PRO A 180 30.21 -2.17 5.59
N ASP A 181 31.02 -1.17 5.25
CA ASP A 181 32.07 -0.60 6.12
C ASP A 181 31.55 0.48 7.08
N GLY A 182 30.23 0.75 7.09
CA GLY A 182 29.59 1.76 7.91
C GLY A 182 29.62 3.18 7.32
N SER A 183 30.29 3.39 6.18
CA SER A 183 30.26 4.66 5.46
C SER A 183 28.91 4.89 4.77
N ARG A 184 28.59 6.13 4.41
CA ARG A 184 27.36 6.47 3.67
C ARG A 184 27.73 7.03 2.31
N THR A 185 27.17 6.48 1.25
CA THR A 185 27.21 7.10 -0.08
C THR A 185 25.87 7.80 -0.36
N GLU A 186 25.91 8.87 -1.14
CA GLU A 186 24.72 9.59 -1.58
C GLU A 186 24.46 9.23 -3.04
N GLU A 187 23.26 8.73 -3.32
CA GLU A 187 22.81 8.36 -4.66
C GLU A 187 21.60 9.23 -5.00
N GLU A 188 21.64 9.93 -6.12
CA GLU A 188 20.48 10.63 -6.65
C GLU A 188 19.51 9.60 -7.23
N VAL A 189 18.27 9.66 -6.76
CA VAL A 189 17.20 8.78 -7.24
C VAL A 189 16.14 9.65 -7.89
N VAL A 190 15.89 9.41 -9.17
CA VAL A 190 14.91 10.14 -10.00
C VAL A 190 13.72 9.24 -10.26
N ASP A 191 12.52 9.79 -10.24
CA ASP A 191 11.29 9.08 -10.61
C ASP A 191 11.37 8.57 -12.05
N TYR A 192 10.86 7.36 -12.31
CA TYR A 192 10.99 6.71 -13.61
C TYR A 192 10.38 7.51 -14.76
N ALA A 193 9.17 8.07 -14.58
CA ALA A 193 8.51 8.85 -15.62
C ALA A 193 9.26 10.17 -15.87
N VAL A 194 9.81 10.78 -14.83
CA VAL A 194 10.63 11.99 -14.93
C VAL A 194 11.92 11.71 -15.68
N ALA A 195 12.63 10.63 -15.34
CA ALA A 195 13.86 10.23 -16.04
C ALA A 195 13.60 9.99 -17.54
N LEU A 196 12.50 9.29 -17.86
CA LEU A 196 12.11 9.02 -19.24
C LEU A 196 11.70 10.30 -20.00
N TRP A 197 11.03 11.24 -19.34
CA TRP A 197 10.72 12.54 -19.92
C TRP A 197 12.00 13.29 -20.30
N ARG A 198 12.98 13.33 -19.38
CA ARG A 198 14.29 13.98 -19.59
C ARG A 198 15.08 13.32 -20.71
N GLU A 199 15.04 11.99 -20.81
CA GLU A 199 15.67 11.26 -21.92
C GLU A 199 15.10 11.69 -23.29
N ARG A 200 13.78 11.89 -23.37
CA ARG A 200 13.08 12.21 -24.62
C ARG A 200 13.07 13.69 -24.99
N HIS A 201 13.03 14.57 -24.00
CA HIS A 201 12.80 16.01 -24.19
C HIS A 201 13.93 16.89 -23.65
N GLY A 202 14.98 16.31 -23.09
CA GLY A 202 16.07 17.05 -22.45
C GLY A 202 15.58 17.91 -21.29
N ASP A 203 16.05 19.15 -21.22
CA ASP A 203 15.74 20.11 -20.14
C ASP A 203 14.38 20.81 -20.31
N ALA A 204 13.53 20.35 -21.21
CA ALA A 204 12.17 20.88 -21.36
C ALA A 204 11.42 20.84 -20.02
N PRO A 205 10.67 21.89 -19.63
CA PRO A 205 9.94 21.89 -18.37
C PRO A 205 8.98 20.70 -18.28
N LEU A 206 8.78 20.19 -17.06
CA LEU A 206 7.76 19.15 -16.85
C LEU A 206 6.38 19.78 -17.11
N PRO A 207 5.50 19.13 -17.88
CA PRO A 207 4.14 19.62 -18.10
C PRO A 207 3.32 19.71 -16.82
N ASP A 208 2.30 20.57 -16.79
CA ASP A 208 1.47 20.82 -15.59
C ASP A 208 0.71 19.60 -15.06
N TYR A 209 0.60 18.52 -15.85
CA TYR A 209 0.03 17.26 -15.39
C TYR A 209 0.99 16.43 -14.53
N PHE A 210 2.28 16.77 -14.50
CA PHE A 210 3.23 16.28 -13.49
C PHE A 210 2.91 16.95 -12.17
N VAL A 211 2.13 16.22 -11.37
CA VAL A 211 1.79 16.57 -9.98
C VAL A 211 2.43 15.60 -9.01
N SER A 212 2.84 16.12 -7.86
CA SER A 212 3.41 15.33 -6.77
C SER A 212 2.42 15.17 -5.62
N ALA A 213 2.71 14.25 -4.71
CA ALA A 213 1.95 14.06 -3.48
C ALA A 213 1.77 15.35 -2.65
N GLN A 214 2.71 16.29 -2.76
CA GLN A 214 2.71 17.56 -2.00
C GLN A 214 1.78 18.63 -2.60
N THR A 215 1.48 18.51 -3.89
CA THR A 215 0.69 19.50 -4.65
C THR A 215 -0.73 19.04 -4.94
N LEU A 216 -1.05 17.79 -4.59
CA LEU A 216 -2.36 17.19 -4.80
C LEU A 216 -3.36 17.59 -3.71
N ALA A 217 -4.59 17.87 -4.12
CA ALA A 217 -5.68 18.09 -3.18
C ALA A 217 -6.04 16.78 -2.45
N PRO A 218 -6.41 16.82 -1.15
CA PRO A 218 -6.83 15.62 -0.41
C PRO A 218 -7.92 14.80 -1.11
N LEU A 219 -8.92 15.48 -1.70
CA LEU A 219 -10.01 14.82 -2.41
C LEU A 219 -9.58 14.16 -3.73
N ASP A 220 -8.54 14.67 -4.40
CA ASP A 220 -7.96 14.03 -5.59
C ASP A 220 -7.35 12.67 -5.22
N HIS A 221 -6.73 12.55 -4.04
CA HIS A 221 -6.26 11.25 -3.55
C HIS A 221 -7.41 10.28 -3.25
N VAL A 222 -8.49 10.77 -2.61
CA VAL A 222 -9.65 9.93 -2.24
C VAL A 222 -10.33 9.38 -3.50
N ARG A 223 -10.53 10.22 -4.52
CA ARG A 223 -11.12 9.81 -5.81
C ARG A 223 -10.34 8.69 -6.48
N MET A 224 -9.01 8.77 -6.47
CA MET A 224 -8.15 7.74 -7.05
C MET A 224 -8.16 6.45 -6.24
N GLN A 225 -8.25 6.54 -4.91
CA GLN A 225 -8.46 5.37 -4.06
C GLN A 225 -9.79 4.69 -4.37
N ALA A 226 -10.89 5.46 -4.45
CA ALA A 226 -12.22 4.94 -4.77
C ALA A 226 -12.23 4.23 -6.14
N ALA A 227 -11.65 4.86 -7.16
CA ALA A 227 -11.56 4.30 -8.51
C ALA A 227 -10.87 2.92 -8.55
N ALA A 228 -9.81 2.75 -7.76
CA ALA A 228 -9.13 1.47 -7.62
C ALA A 228 -9.92 0.48 -6.73
N GLN A 229 -10.59 0.97 -5.69
CA GLN A 229 -11.30 0.16 -4.69
C GLN A 229 -12.41 -0.70 -5.32
N ASP A 230 -13.07 -0.19 -6.35
CA ASP A 230 -14.15 -0.87 -7.08
C ASP A 230 -13.73 -2.23 -7.65
N TRP A 231 -12.43 -2.42 -7.93
CA TRP A 231 -11.87 -3.62 -8.53
C TRP A 231 -10.84 -4.32 -7.64
N VAL A 232 -10.80 -3.99 -6.35
CA VAL A 232 -9.93 -4.61 -5.34
C VAL A 232 -10.81 -5.34 -4.33
N ASP A 233 -10.73 -6.67 -4.30
CA ASP A 233 -11.57 -7.51 -3.43
C ASP A 233 -11.16 -7.44 -1.95
N SER A 234 -9.88 -7.24 -1.67
CA SER A 234 -9.34 -7.08 -0.32
C SER A 234 -9.36 -5.60 0.08
N SER A 235 -8.21 -4.97 0.35
CA SER A 235 -8.15 -3.53 0.69
C SER A 235 -6.97 -2.85 0.02
N ILE A 236 -6.89 -1.54 0.19
CA ILE A 236 -5.89 -0.67 -0.41
C ILE A 236 -5.13 0.05 0.70
N SER A 237 -3.81 -0.05 0.68
CA SER A 237 -2.94 0.86 1.39
C SER A 237 -2.75 2.11 0.54
N LYS A 238 -3.33 3.23 0.99
CA LYS A 238 -3.24 4.55 0.37
C LYS A 238 -3.14 5.61 1.45
N THR A 239 -2.23 6.56 1.25
CA THR A 239 -2.07 7.74 2.11
C THR A 239 -2.71 8.96 1.46
N ILE A 240 -3.65 9.60 2.15
CA ILE A 240 -4.21 10.90 1.76
C ILE A 240 -3.34 11.99 2.39
N ASN A 241 -2.45 12.61 1.60
CA ASN A 241 -1.61 13.70 2.10
C ASN A 241 -2.48 14.95 2.28
N CYS A 242 -2.36 15.56 3.45
CA CYS A 242 -3.14 16.72 3.86
C CYS A 242 -2.21 17.90 4.11
N PRO A 243 -2.53 19.11 3.61
CA PRO A 243 -1.81 20.33 3.97
C PRO A 243 -1.76 20.55 5.48
N GLU A 244 -0.68 21.16 5.98
CA GLU A 244 -0.53 21.46 7.41
C GLU A 244 -1.64 22.41 7.92
N ASP A 245 -2.04 23.35 7.07
CA ASP A 245 -3.04 24.40 7.33
C ASP A 245 -4.49 24.00 6.96
N ILE A 246 -4.73 22.72 6.64
CA ILE A 246 -6.07 22.23 6.31
C ILE A 246 -7.08 22.54 7.44
N SER A 247 -8.24 23.10 7.08
CA SER A 247 -9.32 23.37 8.05
C SER A 247 -9.93 22.07 8.58
N PHE A 248 -10.56 22.14 9.75
CA PHE A 248 -11.27 20.99 10.33
C PHE A 248 -12.36 20.48 9.38
N GLU A 249 -13.11 21.39 8.76
CA GLU A 249 -14.19 21.08 7.83
C GLU A 249 -13.67 20.37 6.58
N ALA A 250 -12.58 20.85 5.99
CA ALA A 250 -11.96 20.21 4.83
C ALA A 250 -11.34 18.85 5.20
N PHE A 251 -10.74 18.72 6.38
CA PHE A 251 -10.20 17.45 6.87
C PHE A 251 -11.30 16.42 7.15
N LYS A 252 -12.41 16.84 7.76
CA LYS A 252 -13.61 16.01 7.96
C LYS A 252 -14.15 15.52 6.61
N GLU A 253 -14.21 16.41 5.62
CA GLU A 253 -14.73 16.09 4.29
C GLU A 253 -13.94 14.96 3.61
N VAL A 254 -12.63 14.83 3.86
CA VAL A 254 -11.82 13.70 3.35
C VAL A 254 -12.41 12.35 3.77
N TYR A 255 -12.79 12.20 5.04
CA TYR A 255 -13.36 10.94 5.54
C TYR A 255 -14.80 10.74 5.09
N MET A 256 -15.59 11.81 5.04
CA MET A 256 -16.98 11.74 4.54
C MET A 256 -17.00 11.32 3.08
N ALA A 257 -16.18 11.96 2.23
CA ALA A 257 -16.04 11.60 0.83
C ALA A 257 -15.52 10.17 0.64
N ALA A 258 -14.54 9.72 1.44
CA ALA A 258 -14.06 8.34 1.37
C ALA A 258 -15.18 7.33 1.71
N TRP A 259 -16.00 7.63 2.72
CA TRP A 259 -17.14 6.79 3.08
C TRP A 259 -18.24 6.80 2.00
N ASP A 260 -18.63 7.98 1.51
CA ASP A 260 -19.64 8.15 0.46
C ASP A 260 -19.25 7.46 -0.85
N LEU A 261 -17.95 7.44 -1.17
CA LEU A 261 -17.39 6.77 -2.36
C LEU A 261 -17.11 5.28 -2.14
N GLY A 262 -17.43 4.71 -0.97
CA GLY A 262 -17.32 3.27 -0.71
C GLY A 262 -15.89 2.77 -0.45
N CYS A 263 -14.95 3.63 -0.07
CA CYS A 263 -13.61 3.21 0.33
C CYS A 263 -13.68 2.30 1.57
N LYS A 264 -12.95 1.17 1.55
CA LYS A 264 -12.94 0.21 2.67
C LYS A 264 -12.11 0.68 3.88
N GLY A 265 -11.31 1.72 3.68
CA GLY A 265 -10.49 2.36 4.72
C GLY A 265 -10.00 3.73 4.23
N CYS A 266 -9.48 4.55 5.12
CA CYS A 266 -8.93 5.86 4.79
C CYS A 266 -7.82 6.22 5.77
N THR A 267 -6.61 6.45 5.25
CA THR A 267 -5.44 6.84 6.04
C THR A 267 -4.99 8.22 5.60
N THR A 268 -4.99 9.18 6.52
CA THR A 268 -4.51 10.55 6.26
C THR A 268 -3.13 10.74 6.84
N TYR A 269 -2.30 11.51 6.17
CA TYR A 269 -1.05 12.01 6.72
C TYR A 269 -1.02 13.53 6.62
N ARG A 270 -0.82 14.20 7.77
CA ARG A 270 -0.67 15.65 7.87
C ARG A 270 0.68 15.95 8.51
N PRO A 271 1.62 16.61 7.80
CA PRO A 271 2.87 17.07 8.40
C PRO A 271 2.60 17.90 9.66
N ASN A 272 3.41 17.70 10.69
CA ASN A 272 3.39 18.51 11.92
C ASN A 272 4.74 18.41 12.64
N PRO A 273 5.01 19.31 13.63
CA PRO A 273 6.30 19.35 14.33
C PRO A 273 6.69 18.07 15.08
N VAL A 274 5.75 17.15 15.34
CA VAL A 274 5.99 15.90 16.07
C VAL A 274 6.19 14.72 15.11
N THR A 275 5.43 14.66 14.01
CA THR A 275 5.52 13.56 13.04
C THR A 275 6.55 13.78 11.94
N GLY A 276 7.12 15.00 11.83
CA GLY A 276 8.06 15.38 10.78
C GLY A 276 7.47 15.27 9.37
N SER A 277 8.32 15.36 8.34
CA SER A 277 8.03 14.93 6.96
C SER A 277 8.58 13.51 6.76
N VAL A 278 7.77 12.57 6.24
CA VAL A 278 8.19 11.17 5.99
C VAL A 278 9.31 11.07 4.95
N LEU A 279 9.40 12.06 4.05
CA LEU A 279 10.43 12.16 3.02
C LEU A 279 10.72 13.65 2.79
N THR A 280 11.91 14.10 3.19
CA THR A 280 12.34 15.50 3.00
C THR A 280 12.82 15.67 1.56
N VAL A 281 12.11 16.47 0.78
CA VAL A 281 12.65 16.98 -0.49
C VAL A 281 13.51 18.18 -0.13
N SER A 282 14.78 18.13 -0.51
CA SER A 282 15.70 19.26 -0.35
C SER A 282 15.28 20.38 -1.30
N GLU A 283 14.45 21.31 -0.82
CA GLU A 283 14.36 22.64 -1.42
C GLU A 283 15.41 23.58 -0.79
N THR A 284 15.83 24.56 -1.58
CA THR A 284 17.08 25.29 -1.47
C THR A 284 17.06 26.34 -0.36
N SER A 285 18.01 26.19 0.58
CA SER A 285 18.60 27.15 1.54
C SER A 285 17.73 28.18 2.28
N GLU A 286 17.70 28.03 3.61
CA GLU A 286 18.30 29.01 4.53
C GLU A 286 18.88 28.28 5.77
N ALA A 287 19.89 28.87 6.39
CA ALA A 287 20.98 28.21 7.13
C ALA A 287 20.61 27.15 8.19
N ALA A 288 21.34 26.03 8.16
CA ALA A 288 21.29 24.93 9.12
C ALA A 288 21.93 25.27 10.48
N PRO A 289 21.33 24.82 11.59
CA PRO A 289 22.08 24.36 12.75
C PRO A 289 22.57 22.93 12.53
N GLN A 290 23.76 22.63 13.08
CA GLN A 290 24.52 21.39 12.93
C GLN A 290 23.77 20.11 13.28
N ALA A 291 24.23 19.05 12.59
CA ALA A 291 23.73 17.68 12.58
C ALA A 291 23.84 16.93 13.92
N ASP A 292 22.90 15.99 14.12
CA ASP A 292 23.21 14.73 14.79
C ASP A 292 22.68 13.54 13.95
N SER A 293 23.27 12.40 14.25
CA SER A 293 23.48 11.17 13.53
C SER A 293 22.28 10.22 13.44
N GLY A 294 22.31 9.31 12.45
CA GLY A 294 21.43 8.13 12.39
C GLY A 294 20.37 8.16 11.30
N ALA A 295 20.41 7.18 10.39
CA ALA A 295 19.30 6.86 9.50
C ALA A 295 18.75 5.54 10.01
N GLU A 296 17.78 5.62 10.90
CA GLU A 296 17.11 4.47 11.49
C GLU A 296 15.81 4.15 10.74
N VAL A 297 15.41 2.88 10.83
CA VAL A 297 14.04 2.41 10.59
C VAL A 297 13.08 3.38 11.29
N ILE A 298 12.15 3.99 10.55
CA ILE A 298 11.24 4.99 11.11
C ILE A 298 10.27 4.30 12.06
N TYR A 299 10.61 4.28 13.34
CA TYR A 299 9.67 4.03 14.42
C TYR A 299 8.78 5.27 14.58
N LEU A 300 7.47 5.10 14.80
CA LEU A 300 6.50 6.20 15.00
C LEU A 300 6.84 7.14 16.18
N SER A 301 7.84 6.77 16.96
CA SER A 301 8.55 7.51 18.00
C SER A 301 10.00 7.04 17.94
N GLU A 302 11.00 7.88 18.23
CA GLU A 302 12.36 7.40 18.51
C GLU A 302 12.27 6.18 19.45
N PRO A 303 12.99 5.08 19.19
CA PRO A 303 13.12 4.02 20.18
C PRO A 303 13.70 4.69 21.42
N LEU A 304 12.85 4.92 22.42
CA LEU A 304 13.28 5.51 23.66
C LEU A 304 14.31 4.54 24.24
N ASP A 305 15.56 4.97 24.36
CA ASP A 305 16.60 4.20 25.04
C ASP A 305 16.07 3.80 26.40
N ARG A 306 16.00 2.49 26.64
CA ARG A 306 15.44 1.97 27.88
C ARG A 306 16.34 2.43 29.04
N PRO A 307 15.82 3.23 29.99
CA PRO A 307 16.58 3.62 31.16
C PRO A 307 17.00 2.39 31.98
N GLU A 308 18.12 2.48 32.72
CA GLU A 308 18.58 1.40 33.59
C GLU A 308 17.52 1.00 34.64
N ALA A 309 16.71 1.97 35.08
CA ALA A 309 15.60 1.77 36.01
C ALA A 309 14.37 2.58 35.59
N LEU A 310 13.19 2.01 35.81
CA LEU A 310 11.90 2.63 35.55
C LEU A 310 11.05 2.60 36.83
N GLU A 311 10.27 3.65 37.05
CA GLU A 311 9.22 3.63 38.07
C GLU A 311 7.98 2.93 37.50
N GLY A 312 7.38 2.04 38.28
CA GLY A 312 6.17 1.35 37.85
C GLY A 312 5.19 1.06 38.97
N GLN A 313 3.94 0.81 38.57
CA GLN A 313 2.89 0.38 39.47
C GLN A 313 2.38 -1.01 39.06
N THR A 314 2.20 -1.88 40.06
CA THR A 314 1.64 -3.22 39.86
C THR A 314 0.20 -3.26 40.35
N TYR A 315 -0.70 -3.54 39.42
CA TYR A 315 -2.14 -3.68 39.67
C TYR A 315 -2.49 -5.16 39.76
N LYS A 316 -3.17 -5.54 40.85
CA LYS A 316 -3.75 -6.88 41.00
C LYS A 316 -5.18 -6.86 40.47
N VAL A 317 -5.42 -7.52 39.35
CA VAL A 317 -6.72 -7.60 38.69
C VAL A 317 -7.28 -9.02 38.86
N LYS A 318 -8.49 -9.13 39.39
CA LYS A 318 -9.23 -10.41 39.43
C LYS A 318 -10.11 -10.48 38.19
N TRP A 319 -9.81 -11.41 37.29
CA TRP A 319 -10.60 -11.58 36.07
C TRP A 319 -11.82 -12.48 36.36
N PRO A 320 -13.04 -12.15 35.89
CA PRO A 320 -14.26 -12.85 36.31
C PRO A 320 -14.30 -14.36 36.01
N VAL A 321 -13.58 -14.81 34.99
CA VAL A 321 -13.54 -16.20 34.52
C VAL A 321 -12.24 -16.94 34.88
N SER A 322 -11.36 -16.34 35.69
CA SER A 322 -10.15 -17.00 36.18
C SER A 322 -10.13 -17.04 37.71
N GLU A 323 -9.80 -18.19 38.28
CA GLU A 323 -9.58 -18.30 39.73
C GLU A 323 -8.33 -17.55 40.20
N HIS A 324 -7.40 -17.26 39.29
CA HIS A 324 -6.13 -16.62 39.58
C HIS A 324 -6.16 -15.12 39.29
N ALA A 325 -5.54 -14.34 40.18
CA ALA A 325 -5.34 -12.91 39.95
C ALA A 325 -4.20 -12.69 38.95
N ILE A 326 -4.44 -11.75 38.03
CA ILE A 326 -3.45 -11.26 37.08
C ILE A 326 -2.77 -10.04 37.71
N TYR A 327 -1.45 -10.00 37.67
CA TYR A 327 -0.65 -8.85 38.11
C TYR A 327 -0.15 -8.12 36.88
N ILE A 328 -0.63 -6.90 36.68
CA ILE A 328 -0.23 -6.04 35.56
C ILE A 328 0.71 -4.99 36.12
N THR A 329 1.99 -5.06 35.76
CA THR A 329 2.97 -4.03 36.09
C THR A 329 3.11 -3.10 34.90
N VAL A 330 2.78 -1.82 35.10
CA VAL A 330 3.00 -0.76 34.11
C VAL A 330 4.18 0.07 34.60
N ASN A 331 5.28 0.03 33.86
CA ASN A 331 6.44 0.87 34.10
C ASN A 331 6.35 2.09 33.18
N ASP A 332 6.57 3.27 33.76
CA ASP A 332 6.44 4.55 33.08
C ASP A 332 7.81 5.22 32.87
N ILE A 333 7.89 6.05 31.83
CA ILE A 333 8.96 7.02 31.64
C ILE A 333 8.42 8.44 31.86
N VAL A 334 9.25 9.35 32.35
CA VAL A 334 8.90 10.77 32.49
C VAL A 334 9.60 11.56 31.39
N VAL A 335 8.85 12.02 30.40
CA VAL A 335 9.36 12.84 29.29
C VAL A 335 8.64 14.18 29.32
N GLY A 336 9.42 15.27 29.41
CA GLY A 336 8.87 16.64 29.48
C GLY A 336 7.93 16.87 30.68
N GLY A 337 8.24 16.26 31.83
CA GLY A 337 7.42 16.35 33.04
C GLY A 337 6.10 15.58 33.00
N ARG A 338 5.84 14.80 31.94
CA ARG A 338 4.66 13.94 31.81
C ARG A 338 5.05 12.48 31.92
N ARG A 339 4.34 11.74 32.77
CA ARG A 339 4.47 10.29 32.94
C ARG A 339 3.77 9.59 31.76
N ARG A 340 4.46 8.67 31.09
CA ARG A 340 3.96 7.90 29.94
C ARG A 340 4.27 6.41 30.15
N PRO A 341 3.31 5.50 29.90
CA PRO A 341 3.58 4.07 29.92
C PRO A 341 4.68 3.70 28.92
N PHE A 342 5.66 2.91 29.38
CA PHE A 342 6.82 2.49 28.59
C PHE A 342 6.80 0.97 28.34
N GLU A 343 6.67 0.16 29.39
CA GLU A 343 6.60 -1.30 29.28
C GLU A 343 5.51 -1.86 30.21
N VAL A 344 4.88 -2.96 29.79
CA VAL A 344 3.84 -3.65 30.57
C VAL A 344 4.21 -5.12 30.73
N PHE A 345 4.31 -5.57 31.97
CA PHE A 345 4.46 -6.99 32.30
C PHE A 345 3.16 -7.52 32.85
N ILE A 346 2.75 -8.69 32.35
CA ILE A 346 1.58 -9.40 32.85
C ILE A 346 2.06 -10.71 33.46
N ASN A 347 1.90 -10.84 34.77
CA ASN A 347 2.26 -12.04 35.51
C ASN A 347 0.99 -12.73 36.02
N SER A 348 0.86 -14.02 35.74
CA SER A 348 -0.20 -14.88 36.28
C SER A 348 0.43 -16.15 36.84
N LYS A 349 -0.19 -16.73 37.87
CA LYS A 349 0.19 -18.06 38.35
C LYS A 349 -0.27 -19.19 37.42
N ASN A 350 -1.13 -18.88 36.45
CA ASN A 350 -1.54 -19.82 35.42
C ASN A 350 -0.81 -19.50 34.11
N MET A 351 -0.04 -20.46 33.58
CA MET A 351 0.63 -20.38 32.28
C MET A 351 -0.03 -21.29 31.23
N GLU A 352 -1.18 -21.90 31.56
CA GLU A 352 -2.05 -22.60 30.58
C GLU A 352 -3.00 -21.65 29.86
#